data_AF-A0A7S2SE87-F1
#
_entry.id   AF-A0A7S2SE87-F1
#
_cell.length_a   1.000
_cell.length_b   1.000
_cell.length_c   1.000
_cell.angle_alpha   90.00
_cell.angle_beta   90.00
_cell.angle_gamma   90.00
#
_symmetry.space_group_name_H-M   'P 1'
#
loop_
_entity.id
_entity.type
_entity.pdbx_description
1 polymer ?
#
loop_
_entity_poly.entity_id
_entity_poly.type
_entity_poly.pdbx_seq_one_letter_code
_entity_poly.pdbx_strand_id
1 'polypeptide(L)'
;EPQFLYQDYAFSRAQATADALKGKVIDRNVQFWVDQFDGSVPDLGVFKQSVAACEPGAGTATLQLESSLVKRLRILAESIEVSLFVLYLSAYQVLLTRYFSQSDVVVGIPVSLRDRAEL
;
A
#
# COMPACT_ATOMS: atom_id res chain seq x y z
N GLU A 1 -32.95 6.64 6.49
CA GLU A 1 -32.13 5.44 6.27
C GLU A 1 -31.38 5.15 7.58
N PRO A 2 -31.23 3.88 7.99
CA PRO A 2 -30.46 3.59 9.21
C PRO A 2 -29.00 4.03 9.00
N GLN A 3 -28.47 4.80 9.94
CA GLN A 3 -27.07 5.21 9.91
C GLN A 3 -26.19 4.00 10.21
N PHE A 4 -25.39 3.58 9.23
CA PHE A 4 -24.39 2.54 9.41
C PHE A 4 -23.24 3.08 10.27
N LEU A 5 -22.97 2.45 11.41
CA LEU A 5 -21.96 2.93 12.35
C LEU A 5 -20.67 2.13 12.19
N TYR A 6 -19.53 2.72 12.55
CA TYR A 6 -18.23 2.04 12.48
C TYR A 6 -18.19 0.74 13.31
N GLN A 7 -18.96 0.67 14.40
CA GLN A 7 -19.10 -0.53 15.21
C GLN A 7 -19.74 -1.70 14.45
N ASP A 8 -20.68 -1.43 13.54
CA ASP A 8 -21.33 -2.46 12.71
C ASP A 8 -20.34 -3.02 11.68
N TYR A 9 -19.52 -2.13 11.08
CA TYR A 9 -18.40 -2.53 10.23
C TYR A 9 -17.40 -3.40 10.99
N ALA A 10 -16.94 -2.95 12.17
CA ALA A 10 -15.94 -3.65 12.97
C ALA A 10 -16.42 -5.05 13.38
N PHE A 11 -17.70 -5.17 13.79
CA PHE A 11 -18.31 -6.45 14.13
C PHE A 11 -18.40 -7.38 12.91
N SER A 12 -18.90 -6.87 11.77
CA SER A 12 -18.99 -7.62 10.52
C SER A 12 -17.62 -8.11 10.05
N ARG A 13 -16.59 -7.27 10.15
CA ARG A 13 -15.21 -7.60 9.79
C ARG A 13 -14.61 -8.67 10.71
N ALA A 14 -14.85 -8.56 12.01
CA ALA A 14 -14.37 -9.54 12.98
C ALA A 14 -15.02 -10.91 12.77
N GLN A 15 -16.33 -10.97 12.49
CA GLN A 15 -17.03 -12.21 12.17
C GLN A 15 -16.50 -12.85 10.89
N ALA A 16 -16.38 -12.09 9.79
CA ALA A 16 -15.83 -12.60 8.53
C ALA A 16 -14.41 -13.17 8.69
N THR A 17 -13.58 -12.51 9.51
CA THR A 17 -12.22 -12.98 9.82
C THR A 17 -12.25 -14.28 10.63
N ALA A 18 -13.11 -14.36 11.66
CA ALA A 18 -13.27 -15.58 12.46
C ALA A 18 -13.79 -16.76 11.65
N ASP A 19 -14.72 -16.53 10.72
CA ASP A 19 -15.28 -17.57 9.86
C ASP A 19 -14.25 -18.07 8.83
N ALA A 20 -13.46 -17.15 8.25
CA ALA A 20 -12.32 -17.49 7.39
C ALA A 20 -11.27 -18.35 8.11
N LEU A 21 -11.03 -18.11 9.41
CA LEU A 21 -10.09 -18.90 10.22
C LEU A 21 -10.67 -20.24 10.72
N LYS A 22 -12.00 -20.37 10.84
CA LYS A 22 -12.68 -21.61 11.26
C LYS A 22 -12.83 -22.61 10.12
N GLY A 23 -12.98 -22.14 8.88
CA GLY A 23 -12.85 -23.00 7.71
C GLY A 23 -11.39 -23.44 7.58
N LYS A 24 -11.10 -24.74 7.60
CA LYS A 24 -9.74 -25.31 7.45
C LYS A 24 -9.04 -24.98 6.11
N VAL A 25 -9.58 -24.07 5.33
CA VAL A 25 -9.02 -23.56 4.09
C VAL A 25 -8.41 -22.21 4.44
N ILE A 26 -7.08 -22.11 4.41
CA ILE A 26 -6.40 -20.81 4.45
C ILE A 26 -7.03 -19.97 3.34
N ASP A 27 -7.61 -18.82 3.71
CA ASP A 27 -8.12 -17.85 2.74
C ASP A 27 -7.04 -17.65 1.67
N ARG A 28 -7.41 -17.80 0.40
CA ARG A 28 -6.50 -17.66 -0.75
C ARG A 28 -5.65 -16.39 -0.65
N ASN A 29 -6.21 -15.32 -0.07
CA ASN A 29 -5.51 -14.07 0.16
C ASN A 29 -4.38 -14.20 1.20
N VAL A 30 -4.62 -14.96 2.28
CA VAL A 30 -3.59 -15.22 3.30
C VAL A 30 -2.49 -16.11 2.72
N GLN A 31 -2.86 -17.18 2.01
CA GLN A 31 -1.87 -18.08 1.41
C GLN A 31 -0.99 -17.33 0.39
N PHE A 32 -1.59 -16.46 -0.43
CA PHE A 32 -0.84 -15.61 -1.35
C PHE A 32 0.25 -14.80 -0.64
N TRP A 33 -0.06 -14.18 0.50
CA TRP A 33 0.93 -13.39 1.24
C TRP A 33 2.00 -14.24 1.92
N VAL A 34 1.63 -15.43 2.41
CA VAL A 34 2.61 -16.40 2.93
C VAL A 34 3.58 -16.79 1.82
N ASP A 35 3.08 -17.20 0.66
CA ASP A 35 3.90 -17.61 -0.48
C ASP A 35 4.76 -16.47 -1.02
N GLN A 36 4.20 -15.25 -1.10
CA GLN A 36 4.88 -14.06 -1.60
C GLN A 36 6.06 -13.63 -0.71
N PHE A 37 6.02 -13.94 0.58
CA PHE A 37 7.02 -13.55 1.57
C PHE A 37 7.71 -14.74 2.27
N ASP A 38 7.65 -15.94 1.68
CA ASP A 38 8.31 -17.15 2.21
C ASP A 38 9.84 -17.07 2.14
N GLY A 39 10.38 -16.12 1.37
CA GLY A 39 11.81 -15.85 1.24
C GLY A 39 12.31 -14.65 2.08
N SER A 40 13.56 -14.25 1.82
CA SER A 40 14.13 -13.05 2.45
C SER A 40 13.53 -11.79 1.82
N VAL A 41 12.87 -10.96 2.62
CA VAL A 41 12.46 -9.61 2.22
C VAL A 41 13.72 -8.74 2.07
N PRO A 42 13.92 -8.06 0.91
CA PRO A 42 15.06 -7.17 0.71
C PRO A 42 15.11 -6.07 1.78
N ASP A 43 16.20 -6.03 2.55
CA ASP A 43 16.46 -4.95 3.50
C ASP A 43 17.19 -3.81 2.78
N LEU A 44 16.55 -2.64 2.72
CA LEU A 44 17.14 -1.44 2.13
C LEU A 44 18.32 -0.87 2.96
N GLY A 45 18.51 -1.34 4.21
CA GLY A 45 19.66 -0.99 5.05
C GLY A 45 19.67 0.44 5.59
N VAL A 46 18.57 1.18 5.40
CA VAL A 46 18.47 2.64 5.66
C VAL A 46 17.99 2.99 7.06
N PHE A 47 17.30 2.07 7.73
CA PHE A 47 16.61 2.37 8.99
C PHE A 47 17.31 1.72 10.19
N LYS A 48 18.55 2.15 10.46
CA LYS A 48 19.25 1.82 11.72
C LYS A 48 18.85 2.72 12.90
N GLN A 49 18.06 3.76 12.66
CA GLN A 49 17.51 4.59 13.73
C GLN A 49 16.24 3.97 14.29
N SER A 50 16.19 3.85 15.62
CA SER A 50 15.04 3.32 16.34
C SER A 50 13.78 4.15 16.03
N VAL A 51 12.71 3.46 15.64
CA VAL A 51 11.37 4.02 15.38
C VAL A 51 10.83 4.79 16.61
N ALA A 52 11.38 4.53 17.80
CA ALA A 52 11.02 5.21 19.05
C ALA A 52 11.37 6.72 19.08
N ALA A 53 12.15 7.22 18.11
CA ALA A 53 12.58 8.62 18.04
C ALA A 53 11.82 9.47 16.99
N CYS A 54 10.87 8.89 16.24
CA CYS A 54 10.10 9.65 15.25
C CYS A 54 8.98 10.45 15.91
N GLU A 55 9.20 11.74 16.12
CA GLU A 55 8.11 12.67 16.43
C GLU A 55 7.13 12.75 15.24
N PRO A 56 5.80 12.72 15.49
CA PRO A 56 4.80 12.90 14.43
C PRO A 56 5.01 14.25 13.70
N GLY A 57 5.39 14.19 12.42
CA GLY A 57 5.60 15.37 11.58
C GLY A 57 7.07 15.78 11.38
N ALA A 58 8.02 15.19 12.10
CA ALA A 58 9.43 15.41 11.84
C ALA A 58 9.84 14.77 10.49
N GLY A 59 10.38 15.57 9.57
CA GLY A 59 10.93 15.08 8.29
C GLY A 59 9.99 15.11 7.07
N THR A 60 8.92 15.90 7.08
CA THR A 60 8.05 16.05 5.89
C THR A 60 8.76 16.86 4.80
N ALA A 61 8.89 16.28 3.60
CA ALA A 61 9.32 16.98 2.39
C ALA A 61 8.19 16.99 1.36
N THR A 62 7.88 18.18 0.83
CA THR A 62 6.81 18.36 -0.16
C THR A 62 7.40 18.64 -1.53
N LEU A 63 6.98 17.88 -2.53
CA LEU A 63 7.29 18.12 -3.94
C LEU A 63 6.02 18.56 -4.67
N GLN A 64 6.05 19.74 -5.29
CA GLN A 64 4.97 20.22 -6.14
C GLN A 64 5.30 19.92 -7.60
N LEU A 65 4.35 19.33 -8.32
CA LEU A 65 4.49 19.05 -9.75
C LEU A 65 3.69 20.07 -10.55
N GLU A 66 4.32 20.62 -11.58
CA GLU A 66 3.67 21.53 -12.53
C GLU A 66 2.44 20.87 -13.16
N SER A 67 1.36 21.64 -13.27
CA SER A 67 0.09 21.13 -13.82
C SER A 67 0.25 20.58 -15.25
N SER A 68 1.15 21.16 -16.05
CA SER A 68 1.47 20.70 -17.39
C SER A 68 2.14 19.31 -17.38
N LEU A 69 2.99 19.03 -16.39
CA LEU A 69 3.63 17.73 -16.22
C LEU A 69 2.60 16.68 -15.81
N VAL A 70 1.74 16.98 -14.84
CA VAL A 70 0.68 16.06 -14.39
C VAL A 70 -0.25 15.67 -15.56
N LYS A 71 -0.59 16.62 -16.44
CA LYS A 71 -1.37 16.33 -17.65
C LYS A 71 -0.66 15.35 -18.58
N ARG A 72 0.64 15.54 -18.84
CA ARG A 72 1.43 14.62 -19.67
C ARG A 72 1.53 13.23 -19.04
N LEU A 73 1.68 13.15 -17.72
CA LEU A 73 1.74 11.88 -17.00
C LEU A 73 0.40 11.12 -17.05
N ARG A 74 -0.74 11.83 -17.01
CA ARG A 74 -2.06 11.21 -17.21
C ARG A 74 -2.20 10.60 -18.61
N ILE A 75 -1.84 11.35 -19.64
CA ILE A 75 -1.85 10.85 -21.02
C ILE A 75 -0.94 9.63 -21.17
N LEU A 76 0.25 9.66 -20.55
CA LEU A 76 1.16 8.52 -20.55
C LEU A 76 0.54 7.30 -19.87
N ALA A 77 -0.03 7.46 -18.67
CA ALA A 77 -0.68 6.39 -17.93
C ALA A 77 -1.81 5.74 -18.73
N GLU A 78 -2.65 6.57 -19.36
CA GLU A 78 -3.72 6.10 -20.27
C GLU A 78 -3.15 5.35 -21.47
N SER A 79 -2.07 5.83 -22.09
CA SER A 79 -1.47 5.19 -23.28
C SER A 79 -0.85 3.81 -23.01
N ILE A 80 -0.50 3.52 -21.75
CA ILE A 80 0.04 2.22 -21.33
C ILE A 80 -0.97 1.42 -20.48
N GLU A 81 -2.24 1.86 -20.45
CA GLU A 81 -3.35 1.20 -19.75
C GLU A 81 -3.12 0.98 -18.25
N VAL A 82 -2.45 1.92 -17.57
CA VAL A 82 -2.26 1.89 -16.11
C VAL A 82 -2.92 3.08 -15.43
N SER A 83 -3.21 2.94 -14.14
CA SER A 83 -3.65 4.08 -13.35
C SER A 83 -2.48 5.05 -13.10
N LEU A 84 -2.81 6.34 -12.92
CA LEU A 84 -1.81 7.34 -12.55
C LEU A 84 -1.08 6.98 -11.23
N PHE A 85 -1.77 6.31 -10.30
CA PHE A 85 -1.18 5.79 -9.07
C PHE A 85 -0.07 4.77 -9.36
N VAL A 86 -0.32 3.79 -10.24
CA VAL A 86 0.69 2.79 -10.63
C VAL A 86 1.89 3.47 -11.28
N LEU A 87 1.67 4.45 -12.18
CA LEU A 87 2.76 5.20 -12.80
C LEU A 87 3.66 5.89 -11.75
N TYR A 88 3.07 6.56 -10.76
CA TYR A 88 3.82 7.20 -9.69
C TYR A 88 4.54 6.20 -8.79
N LEU A 89 3.88 5.10 -8.44
CA LEU A 89 4.45 4.03 -7.64
C LEU A 89 5.67 3.42 -8.36
N SER A 90 5.58 3.16 -9.66
CA SER A 90 6.70 2.66 -10.46
C SER A 90 7.85 3.66 -10.52
N ALA A 91 7.56 4.96 -10.71
CA ALA A 91 8.58 6.01 -10.67
C ALA A 91 9.29 6.07 -9.29
N TYR A 92 8.53 5.88 -8.21
CA TYR A 92 9.07 5.81 -6.85
C TYR A 92 9.95 4.57 -6.64
N GLN A 93 9.52 3.39 -7.10
CA GLN A 93 10.34 2.17 -7.04
C GLN A 93 11.64 2.32 -7.84
N VAL A 94 11.60 2.91 -9.04
CA VAL A 94 12.80 3.23 -9.84
C VAL A 94 13.74 4.19 -9.09
N LEU A 95 13.18 5.15 -8.35
CA LEU A 95 13.98 6.02 -7.50
C LEU A 95 14.68 5.22 -6.39
N LEU A 96 13.94 4.39 -5.65
CA LEU A 96 14.48 3.58 -4.56
C LEU A 96 15.58 2.62 -5.03
N THR A 97 15.36 1.91 -6.14
CA THR A 97 16.35 0.98 -6.71
C THR A 97 17.65 1.71 -7.08
N ARG A 98 17.58 2.94 -7.59
CA ARG A 98 18.77 3.78 -7.86
C ARG A 98 19.49 4.25 -6.60
N TYR A 99 18.75 4.63 -5.55
CA TYR A 99 19.35 5.10 -4.30
C TYR A 99 20.02 3.98 -3.53
N PHE A 100 19.41 2.79 -3.49
CA PHE A 100 19.90 1.66 -2.69
C PHE A 100 20.72 0.65 -3.49
N SER A 101 20.84 0.83 -4.81
CA SER A 101 21.51 -0.12 -5.71
C SER A 101 20.99 -1.55 -5.56
N GLN A 102 19.70 -1.69 -5.24
CA GLN A 102 18.99 -2.97 -5.13
C GLN A 102 18.01 -3.09 -6.29
N SER A 103 17.91 -4.29 -6.87
CA SER A 103 16.99 -4.57 -7.97
C SER A 103 15.57 -4.88 -7.52
N ASP A 104 15.39 -5.22 -6.24
CA ASP A 104 14.11 -5.57 -5.65
C ASP A 104 13.83 -4.70 -4.42
N VAL A 105 12.62 -4.14 -4.33
CA VAL A 105 12.21 -3.20 -3.30
C VAL A 105 10.77 -3.46 -2.88
N VAL A 106 10.53 -3.55 -1.57
CA VAL A 106 9.19 -3.71 -1.02
C VAL A 106 8.67 -2.35 -0.54
N VAL A 107 7.53 -1.93 -1.09
CA VAL A 107 6.87 -0.66 -0.74
C VAL A 107 5.51 -0.96 -0.13
N GLY A 108 5.32 -0.58 1.13
CA GLY A 108 4.01 -0.66 1.79
C GLY A 108 3.06 0.41 1.25
N ILE A 109 1.87 -0.01 0.80
CA ILE A 109 0.85 0.89 0.27
C ILE A 109 -0.33 0.89 1.25
N PRO A 110 -0.70 2.05 1.82
CA PRO A 110 -1.92 2.14 2.61
C PRO A 110 -3.14 1.99 1.68
N VAL A 111 -4.00 1.04 1.99
CA VAL A 111 -5.25 0.81 1.25
C VAL A 111 -6.42 1.15 2.16
N SER A 112 -7.41 1.89 1.62
CA SER A 112 -8.66 2.10 2.32
C SER A 112 -9.43 0.78 2.34
N LEU A 113 -9.59 0.17 3.51
CA LEU A 113 -10.37 -1.06 3.69
C LEU A 113 -11.89 -0.80 3.69
N ARG A 114 -12.34 0.21 2.94
CA ARG A 114 -13.75 0.53 2.76
C ARG A 114 -14.26 -0.22 1.54
N ASP A 115 -14.74 -1.43 1.79
CA ASP A 115 -15.33 -2.32 0.78
C ASP A 115 -16.83 -2.07 0.57
N ARG A 116 -17.44 -1.21 1.39
CA ARG A 116 -18.83 -0.77 1.24
C ARG A 116 -18.89 0.66 0.72
N ALA A 117 -19.75 0.89 -0.27
CA ALA A 117 -20.02 2.23 -0.81
C ALA A 117 -20.64 3.21 0.21
N GLU A 118 -21.15 2.68 1.33
CA GLU A 118 -21.80 3.42 2.42
C GLU A 118 -20.81 4.00 3.45
N LEU A 119 -19.50 3.69 3.34
CA LEU A 119 -18.42 4.04 4.28
C LEU A 119 -17.44 5.10 3.76
#